data_AF-A0A6B8KL59-F1
#
_entry.id   AF-A0A6B8KL59-F1
#
_cell.length_a   1.000
_cell.length_b   1.000
_cell.length_c   1.000
_cell.angle_alpha   90.00
_cell.angle_beta   90.00
_cell.angle_gamma   90.00
#
_symmetry.space_group_name_H-M   'P 1'
#
loop_
_entity.id
_entity.type
_entity.pdbx_description
1 polymer ?
#
loop_
_entity_poly.entity_id
_entity_poly.type
_entity_poly.pdbx_seq_one_letter_code
_entity_poly.pdbx_strand_id
1 'polypeptide(L)'
;MLRLFPALAVIALAVVALYQRNQASLRLRGEPTVADLQIAYDAEVSSGEDALHDKNLKIVGAQCAAESGEAFSCQVGFVKTDEESERIYLDAALVQRKNEGGWKLLRGLCRRLL
;
A
#
# COMPACT_ATOMS: atom_id res chain seq x y z
N MET A 1 44.24 28.73 1.81
CA MET A 1 43.56 28.52 3.10
C MET A 1 42.10 28.14 2.82
N LEU A 2 41.80 26.84 2.76
CA LEU A 2 40.43 26.32 2.55
C LEU A 2 39.98 25.63 3.84
N ARG A 3 39.05 26.23 4.58
CA ARG A 3 38.33 25.57 5.67
C ARG A 3 36.86 25.92 5.54
N LEU A 4 36.17 25.23 4.63
CA LEU A 4 34.74 25.45 4.38
C LEU A 4 34.01 24.16 4.00
N PHE A 5 34.33 23.02 4.63
CA PHE A 5 33.70 21.74 4.28
C PHE A 5 33.32 20.75 5.41
N PRO A 6 33.47 21.01 6.73
CA PRO A 6 33.03 20.01 7.71
C PRO A 6 31.51 20.05 7.96
N ALA A 7 30.87 21.23 7.94
CA ALA A 7 29.48 21.37 8.33
C ALA A 7 28.48 20.74 7.33
N LEU A 8 28.72 20.92 6.03
CA LEU A 8 27.86 20.34 4.97
C LEU A 8 27.92 18.81 4.94
N ALA A 9 29.10 18.22 5.18
CA ALA A 9 29.27 16.77 5.26
C ALA A 9 28.54 16.18 6.48
N VAL A 10 28.59 16.86 7.64
CA VAL A 10 27.87 16.45 8.85
C VAL A 10 26.36 16.52 8.65
N ILE A 11 25.86 17.56 7.99
CA ILE A 11 24.43 17.70 7.67
C ILE A 11 23.98 16.59 6.71
N ALA A 12 24.74 16.32 5.64
CA ALA A 12 24.41 15.26 4.68
C ALA A 12 24.36 13.88 5.35
N LEU A 13 25.32 13.57 6.22
CA LEU A 13 25.33 12.32 7.00
C LEU A 13 24.13 12.21 7.95
N ALA A 14 23.76 13.30 8.63
CA ALA A 14 22.60 13.31 9.52
C ALA A 14 21.29 13.10 8.74
N VAL A 15 21.15 13.71 7.56
CA VAL A 15 19.98 13.54 6.69
C VAL A 15 19.90 12.10 6.17
N VAL A 16 21.01 11.51 5.73
CA VAL A 16 21.05 10.11 5.28
C VAL A 16 20.72 9.15 6.43
N ALA A 17 21.26 9.37 7.63
CA ALA A 17 20.97 8.54 8.80
C ALA A 17 19.49 8.63 9.23
N LEU A 18 18.88 9.81 9.17
CA LEU A 18 17.46 10.00 9.43
C LEU A 18 16.60 9.30 8.37
N TYR A 19 16.98 9.40 7.09
CA TYR A 19 16.29 8.73 5.99
C TYR A 19 16.34 7.21 6.13
N GLN A 20 17.51 6.64 6.45
CA GLN A 20 17.67 5.20 6.67
C GLN A 20 16.91 4.70 7.90
N ARG A 21 16.90 5.46 9.00
CA ARG A 21 16.09 5.12 10.18
C ARG A 21 14.61 5.09 9.85
N ASN A 22 14.11 6.06 9.07
CA ASN A 22 12.71 6.10 8.68
C ASN A 22 12.32 4.89 7.82
N GLN A 23 13.17 4.50 6.86
CA GLN A 23 12.93 3.31 6.04
C GLN A 23 12.97 2.00 6.85
N ALA A 24 13.89 1.89 7.82
CA ALA A 24 13.96 0.72 8.70
C ALA A 24 12.72 0.59 9.60
N SER A 25 12.23 1.70 10.15
CA SER A 25 10.99 1.73 10.96
C SER A 25 9.74 1.37 10.15
N LEU A 26 9.72 1.68 8.86
CA LEU A 26 8.68 1.26 7.92
C LEU A 26 8.71 -0.24 7.66
N ARG A 27 9.91 -0.81 7.48
CA ARG A 27 10.09 -2.26 7.29
C ARG A 27 9.73 -3.07 8.53
N LEU A 28 9.97 -2.55 9.74
CA LEU A 28 9.62 -3.25 10.99
C LEU A 28 8.12 -3.44 11.20
N ARG A 29 7.26 -2.65 10.55
CA ARG A 29 5.79 -2.78 10.66
C ARG A 29 5.16 -3.67 9.58
N GLY A 30 5.97 -4.27 8.71
CA GLY A 30 5.56 -5.26 7.71
C GLY A 30 4.83 -4.70 6.49
N GLU A 31 4.88 -5.44 5.39
CA GLU A 31 4.03 -5.24 4.21
C GLU A 31 2.57 -5.65 4.52
N PRO A 32 1.57 -5.08 3.82
CA PRO A 32 0.18 -5.48 3.97
C PRO A 32 -0.02 -6.92 3.50
N THR A 33 -0.76 -7.71 4.27
CA THR A 33 -1.14 -9.08 3.90
C THR A 33 -2.39 -9.11 3.03
N VAL A 34 -2.72 -10.26 2.43
CA VAL A 34 -4.01 -10.45 1.72
C VAL A 34 -5.21 -10.11 2.62
N ALA A 35 -5.17 -10.50 3.89
CA ALA A 35 -6.24 -10.20 4.84
C ALA A 35 -6.37 -8.69 5.10
N ASP A 36 -5.23 -8.01 5.25
CA ASP A 36 -5.20 -6.55 5.42
C ASP A 36 -5.80 -5.82 4.22
N LEU A 37 -5.44 -6.25 3.01
CA LEU A 37 -5.94 -5.67 1.76
C LEU A 37 -7.44 -5.92 1.61
N GLN A 38 -7.94 -7.11 1.98
CA GLN A 38 -9.37 -7.40 1.95
C GLN A 38 -10.13 -6.51 2.94
N ILE A 39 -9.65 -6.37 4.17
CA ILE A 39 -10.27 -5.49 5.17
C ILE A 39 -10.31 -4.04 4.68
N ALA A 40 -9.22 -3.56 4.09
CA ALA A 40 -9.16 -2.22 3.53
C ALA A 40 -10.16 -2.03 2.38
N TYR A 41 -10.30 -3.04 1.51
CA TYR A 41 -11.27 -3.04 0.42
C TYR A 41 -12.73 -3.04 0.93
N ASP A 42 -13.08 -3.94 1.85
CA ASP A 42 -14.42 -4.08 2.40
C ASP A 42 -14.87 -2.81 3.14
N ALA A 43 -13.92 -2.10 3.76
CA ALA A 43 -14.17 -0.81 4.39
C ALA A 43 -14.54 0.28 3.38
N GLU A 44 -13.88 0.32 2.20
CA GLU A 44 -14.24 1.26 1.13
C GLU A 44 -15.58 0.90 0.50
N VAL A 45 -15.88 -0.39 0.29
CA VAL A 45 -17.21 -0.86 -0.14
C VAL A 45 -18.28 -0.32 0.82
N SER A 46 -18.13 -0.55 2.12
CA SER A 46 -19.11 -0.18 3.15
C SER A 46 -19.30 1.33 3.34
N SER A 47 -18.38 2.16 2.83
CA SER A 47 -18.39 3.61 3.03
C SER A 47 -19.45 4.37 2.20
N GLY A 48 -20.21 3.67 1.36
CA GLY A 48 -21.28 4.26 0.54
C GLY A 48 -20.83 4.65 -0.87
N GLU A 49 -19.56 4.45 -1.24
CA GLU A 49 -19.09 4.43 -2.65
C GLU A 49 -19.42 3.09 -3.35
N ASP A 50 -20.40 2.37 -2.81
CA ASP A 50 -20.94 1.07 -3.20
C ASP A 50 -21.21 0.91 -4.71
N ALA A 51 -21.46 1.99 -5.43
CA ALA A 51 -21.71 1.94 -6.87
C ALA A 51 -20.46 1.64 -7.72
N LEU A 52 -19.27 1.75 -7.12
CA LEU A 52 -18.00 1.63 -7.82
C LEU A 52 -17.28 0.33 -7.49
N HIS A 53 -17.43 -0.21 -6.28
CA HIS A 53 -16.74 -1.42 -5.82
C HIS A 53 -17.61 -2.68 -5.97
N ASP A 54 -16.98 -3.80 -6.35
CA ASP A 54 -17.63 -5.09 -6.51
C ASP A 54 -17.69 -5.84 -5.16
N LYS A 55 -18.89 -6.09 -4.64
CA LYS A 55 -19.10 -6.76 -3.34
C LYS A 55 -18.74 -8.24 -3.37
N ASN A 56 -18.64 -8.84 -4.56
CA ASN A 56 -18.32 -10.24 -4.76
C ASN A 56 -16.82 -10.45 -5.02
N LEU A 57 -15.99 -9.41 -4.85
CA LEU A 57 -14.55 -9.50 -5.02
C LEU A 57 -13.88 -10.13 -3.79
N LYS A 58 -13.13 -11.22 -4.03
CA LYS A 58 -12.28 -11.86 -3.02
C LYS A 58 -10.82 -11.82 -3.44
N ILE A 59 -9.98 -11.20 -2.62
CA ILE A 59 -8.53 -11.20 -2.83
C ILE A 59 -7.97 -12.56 -2.44
N VAL A 60 -7.18 -13.15 -3.34
CA VAL A 60 -6.57 -14.49 -3.20
C VAL A 60 -5.04 -14.46 -3.21
N GLY A 61 -4.43 -13.36 -3.66
CA GLY A 61 -2.98 -13.20 -3.66
C GLY A 61 -2.57 -11.73 -3.67
N ALA A 62 -1.40 -11.45 -3.09
CA ALA A 62 -0.83 -10.11 -3.10
C ALA A 62 0.70 -10.16 -3.06
N GLN A 63 1.33 -9.26 -3.82
CA GLN A 63 2.75 -8.97 -3.76
C GLN A 63 2.91 -7.46 -3.67
N CYS A 64 3.52 -6.97 -2.59
CA CYS A 64 3.59 -5.55 -2.30
C CYS A 64 5.04 -5.06 -2.27
N ALA A 65 5.23 -3.81 -2.70
CA ALA A 65 6.48 -3.10 -2.58
C ALA A 65 6.23 -1.77 -1.86
N ALA A 66 7.14 -1.42 -0.95
CA ALA A 66 7.10 -0.12 -0.30
C ALA A 66 7.32 1.00 -1.32
N GLU A 67 6.48 2.02 -1.24
CA GLU A 67 6.63 3.30 -1.94
C GLU A 67 7.27 4.34 -1.00
N SER A 68 7.24 5.61 -1.39
CA SER A 68 7.63 6.70 -0.49
C SER A 68 6.69 6.81 0.72
N GLY A 69 7.26 6.95 1.91
CA GLY A 69 6.49 7.13 3.15
C GLY A 69 5.81 5.84 3.61
N GLU A 70 4.55 5.92 4.05
CA GLU A 70 3.79 4.76 4.56
C GLU A 70 2.87 4.10 3.53
N ALA A 71 3.17 4.31 2.25
CA ALA A 71 2.42 3.75 1.13
C ALA A 71 3.08 2.48 0.58
N PHE A 72 2.26 1.57 0.06
CA PHE A 72 2.69 0.34 -0.61
C PHE A 72 1.89 0.16 -1.91
N SER A 73 2.61 -0.15 -2.98
CA SER A 73 2.05 -0.58 -4.27
C SER A 73 1.97 -2.10 -4.26
N CYS A 74 0.77 -2.65 -4.46
CA CYS A 74 0.50 -4.08 -4.41
C CYS A 74 -0.03 -4.57 -5.75
N GLN A 75 0.61 -5.59 -6.32
CA GLN A 75 -0.01 -6.43 -7.34
C GLN A 75 -0.93 -7.43 -6.64
N VAL A 76 -2.21 -7.42 -7.00
CA VAL A 76 -3.25 -8.16 -6.30
C VAL A 76 -3.92 -9.12 -7.28
N GLY A 77 -4.02 -10.38 -6.86
CA GLY A 77 -4.86 -11.38 -7.51
C GLY A 77 -6.21 -11.50 -6.78
N PHE A 78 -7.31 -11.45 -7.51
CA PHE A 78 -8.65 -11.60 -6.97
C PHE A 78 -9.54 -12.48 -7.84
N VAL A 79 -10.59 -13.01 -7.24
CA VAL A 79 -11.67 -13.74 -7.92
C VAL A 79 -12.98 -13.01 -7.67
N LYS A 80 -13.95 -13.24 -8.55
CA LYS A 80 -15.33 -12.79 -8.38
C LYS A 80 -16.20 -13.98 -8.00
N THR A 81 -16.81 -13.93 -6.83
CA THR A 81 -17.53 -15.08 -6.25
C THR A 81 -18.89 -15.32 -6.88
N ASP A 82 -19.38 -14.39 -7.70
CA ASP A 82 -20.62 -14.47 -8.47
C ASP A 82 -20.40 -14.95 -9.92
N GLU A 83 -19.15 -15.16 -10.34
CA GLU A 83 -18.81 -15.74 -11.63
C GLU A 83 -18.60 -17.26 -11.49
N GLU A 84 -19.18 -18.06 -12.40
CA GLU A 84 -18.96 -19.51 -12.42
C GLU A 84 -17.53 -19.90 -12.81
N SER A 85 -16.74 -18.95 -13.33
CA SER A 85 -15.33 -19.18 -13.66
C SER A 85 -14.46 -18.94 -12.44
N GLU A 86 -13.56 -19.89 -12.11
CA GLU A 86 -12.48 -19.70 -11.14
C GLU A 86 -11.34 -18.81 -11.67
N ARG A 87 -11.69 -17.80 -12.47
CA ARG A 87 -10.73 -16.93 -13.12
C ARG A 87 -10.08 -16.01 -12.09
N ILE A 88 -8.76 -16.05 -12.03
CA ILE A 88 -7.98 -15.07 -11.28
C ILE A 88 -7.80 -13.82 -12.15
N TYR A 89 -8.28 -12.70 -11.64
CA TYR A 89 -8.04 -11.37 -12.16
C TYR A 89 -6.85 -10.74 -11.45
N LEU A 90 -6.15 -9.84 -12.13
CA LEU A 90 -5.00 -9.12 -11.59
C LEU A 90 -5.27 -7.62 -11.63
N ASP A 91 -4.91 -6.92 -10.57
CA ASP A 91 -4.98 -5.45 -10.48
C ASP A 91 -3.80 -4.90 -9.66
N ALA A 92 -3.57 -3.59 -9.76
CA ALA A 92 -2.61 -2.86 -8.96
C ALA A 92 -3.34 -1.97 -7.95
N ALA A 93 -3.09 -2.20 -6.66
CA ALA A 93 -3.66 -1.43 -5.57
C ALA A 93 -2.59 -0.57 -4.90
N LEU A 94 -2.93 0.69 -4.60
CA LEU A 94 -2.13 1.55 -3.74
C LEU A 94 -2.78 1.59 -2.37
N VAL A 95 -2.05 1.19 -1.33
CA VAL A 95 -2.53 1.25 0.05
C VAL A 95 -1.62 2.08 0.92
N GLN A 96 -2.17 2.65 1.98
CA GLN A 96 -1.42 3.44 2.96
C GLN A 96 -1.76 2.98 4.37
N ARG A 97 -0.73 2.93 5.22
CA ARG A 97 -0.92 2.64 6.64
C ARG A 97 -1.68 3.79 7.31
N LYS A 98 -2.63 3.46 8.18
CA LYS A 98 -3.33 4.45 9.02
C LYS A 98 -2.51 4.70 10.28
N ASN A 99 -2.52 5.93 10.80
CA ASN A 99 -1.83 6.30 12.03
C ASN A 99 -2.26 5.44 13.24
N GLU A 100 -3.53 5.04 13.27
CA GLU A 100 -4.16 4.24 14.33
C GLU A 100 -3.99 2.73 14.14
N GLY A 101 -3.31 2.31 13.06
CA GLY A 101 -3.18 0.92 12.66
C GLY A 101 -4.15 0.50 11.55
N GLY A 102 -3.81 -0.61 10.89
CA GLY A 102 -4.50 -1.08 9.70
C GLY A 102 -4.16 -0.27 8.44
N TRP A 103 -4.96 -0.48 7.40
CA TRP A 103 -4.66 -0.04 6.05
C TRP A 103 -5.84 0.71 5.43
N LYS A 104 -5.52 1.67 4.57
CA LYS A 104 -6.47 2.40 3.73
C LYS A 104 -6.16 2.12 2.28
N LEU A 105 -7.17 1.74 1.51
CA LEU A 105 -7.06 1.67 0.06
C LEU A 105 -7.11 3.09 -0.51
N LEU A 106 -6.07 3.48 -1.23
CA LEU A 106 -6.00 4.78 -1.88
C LEU A 106 -6.47 4.71 -3.34
N ARG A 107 -6.10 3.64 -4.06
CA ARG A 107 -6.41 3.39 -5.48
C ARG A 107 -6.39 1.89 -5.78
N GLY A 108 -7.01 1.48 -6.89
CA GLY A 108 -7.09 0.08 -7.33
C GLY A 108 -8.26 -0.69 -6.71
N LEU A 109 -8.33 -1.99 -7.01
CA LEU A 109 -9.44 -2.92 -6.76
C LEU A 109 -10.77 -2.34 -7.27
N CYS A 110 -10.74 -2.15 -8.59
CA CYS A 110 -11.48 -1.17 -9.38
C CYS A 110 -12.84 -0.66 -8.90
N ARG A 111 -12.90 0.68 -8.95
CA ARG A 111 -14.07 1.56 -9.06
C ARG A 111 -14.54 1.64 -10.53
N ARG A 112 -15.33 0.68 -11.04
CA ARG A 112 -15.85 0.61 -12.44
C ARG A 112 -14.83 0.93 -13.57
N LEU A 113 -14.41 -0.08 -14.35
CA LEU A 113 -13.88 0.18 -15.70
C LEU A 113 -15.03 0.80 -16.53
N LEU A 114 -14.89 2.08 -16.90
CA LEU A 114 -15.59 2.67 -18.05
C LEU A 114 -14.88 2.22 -19.33
#